data_AF-A0A2P5YU45-F1
#
_entry.id   AF-A0A2P5YU45-F1
#
_cell.length_a   1.000
_cell.length_b   1.000
_cell.length_c   1.000
_cell.angle_alpha   90.00
_cell.angle_beta   90.00
_cell.angle_gamma   90.00
#
_symmetry.space_group_name_H-M   'P 1'
#
loop_
_entity.id
_entity.type
_entity.pdbx_description
1 polymer ?
#
loop_
_entity_poly.entity_id
_entity_poly.type
_entity_poly.pdbx_seq_one_letter_code
_entity_poly.pdbx_strand_id
1 'polypeptide(L)'
;MESASQFIWNLFRQPDPASRKNVQSVSLFIVDNLDERFVALASNNNINVSDKSIQGLTGDELKRSFNGVLYHEMTHIWQWNGNGQIGDGHLGGLTEGIADFVRLKADYVPGGWPRPGDGEHWYDGLSRI
;
A
#
# COMPACT_ATOMS: atom_id res chain seq x y z
N MET A 1 -2.91 -8.46 -9.11
CA MET A 1 -2.83 -8.73 -7.66
C MET A 1 -1.83 -9.83 -7.33
N GLU A 2 -1.82 -10.96 -8.06
CA GLU A 2 -0.84 -12.04 -7.83
C GLU A 2 0.63 -11.58 -7.82
N SER A 3 1.07 -10.81 -8.83
CA SER A 3 2.46 -10.31 -8.89
C SER A 3 2.83 -9.47 -7.66
N ALA A 4 1.90 -8.66 -7.16
CA ALA A 4 2.11 -7.87 -5.95
C ALA A 4 2.24 -8.79 -4.72
N SER A 5 1.37 -9.80 -4.57
CA SER A 5 1.47 -10.78 -3.48
C SER A 5 2.81 -11.51 -3.49
N GLN A 6 3.24 -12.02 -4.65
CA GLN A 6 4.52 -12.70 -4.80
C GLN A 6 5.69 -11.78 -4.47
N PHE A 7 5.65 -10.54 -4.96
CA PHE A 7 6.67 -9.53 -4.65
C PHE A 7 6.78 -9.27 -3.15
N ILE A 8 5.64 -9.05 -2.48
CA ILE A 8 5.58 -8.78 -1.03
C ILE A 8 6.09 -9.97 -0.22
N TRP A 9 5.63 -11.19 -0.52
CA TRP A 9 6.09 -12.39 0.18
C TRP A 9 7.59 -12.60 0.01
N ASN A 10 8.14 -12.35 -1.19
CA ASN A 10 9.57 -12.44 -1.41
C ASN A 10 10.33 -11.35 -0.63
N LEU A 11 9.83 -10.12 -0.66
CA LEU A 11 10.45 -8.97 0.01
C LEU A 11 10.47 -9.16 1.55
N PHE A 12 9.40 -9.70 2.14
CA PHE A 12 9.32 -10.01 3.56
C PHE A 12 9.93 -11.35 3.95
N ARG A 13 10.48 -12.10 2.99
CA ARG A 13 11.04 -13.45 3.21
C ARG A 13 10.01 -14.41 3.81
N GLN A 14 8.82 -14.42 3.24
CA GLN A 14 7.70 -15.34 3.55
C GLN A 14 7.41 -16.30 2.36
N PRO A 15 8.41 -17.07 1.86
CA PRO A 15 8.24 -17.92 0.70
C PRO A 15 7.31 -19.11 0.97
N ASP A 16 7.14 -19.52 2.22
CA ASP A 16 6.32 -20.68 2.59
C ASP A 16 4.90 -20.28 2.97
N PRO A 17 3.85 -20.99 2.50
CA PRO A 17 2.46 -20.69 2.87
C PRO A 17 2.20 -20.59 4.38
N ALA A 18 2.91 -21.38 5.20
CA ALA A 18 2.78 -21.35 6.65
C ALA A 18 3.32 -20.08 7.32
N SER A 19 4.20 -19.33 6.63
CA SER A 19 4.78 -18.07 7.12
C SER A 19 3.95 -16.84 6.73
N ARG A 20 2.94 -17.02 5.87
CA ARG A 20 2.11 -15.96 5.32
C ARG A 20 0.85 -15.79 6.15
N LYS A 21 0.26 -14.59 6.08
CA LYS A 21 -1.09 -14.35 6.59
C LYS A 21 -2.11 -15.20 5.81
N ASN A 22 -3.01 -15.86 6.53
CA ASN A 22 -4.03 -16.72 5.93
C ASN A 22 -5.17 -15.88 5.32
N VAL A 23 -5.00 -15.47 4.06
CA VAL A 23 -6.01 -14.77 3.26
C VAL A 23 -6.31 -15.63 2.03
N GLN A 24 -7.58 -16.01 1.86
CA GLN A 24 -8.01 -16.88 0.75
C GLN A 24 -8.27 -16.09 -0.53
N SER A 25 -8.79 -14.87 -0.42
CA SER A 25 -9.13 -14.01 -1.53
C SER A 25 -8.91 -12.54 -1.17
N VAL A 26 -8.57 -11.75 -2.19
CA VAL A 26 -8.50 -10.29 -2.10
C VAL A 26 -9.38 -9.74 -3.21
N SER A 27 -10.27 -8.82 -2.86
CA SER A 27 -11.13 -8.13 -3.82
C SER A 27 -10.68 -6.70 -4.01
N LEU A 28 -10.78 -6.18 -5.23
CA LEU A 28 -10.53 -4.77 -5.52
C LEU A 28 -11.75 -4.16 -6.17
N PHE A 29 -12.15 -2.98 -5.70
CA PHE A 29 -13.27 -2.21 -6.21
C PHE A 29 -12.80 -0.79 -6.56
N ILE A 30 -13.33 -0.25 -7.66
CA ILE A 30 -13.27 1.18 -7.94
C ILE A 30 -14.56 1.79 -7.39
N VAL A 31 -14.45 2.81 -6.55
CA VAL A 31 -15.59 3.42 -5.84
C VAL A 31 -15.57 4.94 -5.96
N ASP A 32 -16.75 5.55 -5.96
CA ASP A 32 -16.96 7.01 -6.09
C ASP A 32 -17.23 7.71 -4.74
N ASN A 33 -17.32 6.92 -3.65
CA ASN A 33 -17.77 7.36 -2.33
C ASN A 33 -16.68 7.28 -1.24
N LEU A 34 -15.41 7.15 -1.63
CA LEU A 34 -14.30 7.21 -0.70
C LEU A 34 -14.15 8.65 -0.16
N ASP A 35 -13.81 8.82 1.12
CA ASP A 35 -13.47 10.14 1.68
C ASP A 35 -12.27 10.73 0.92
N GLU A 36 -12.36 12.02 0.58
CA GLU A 36 -11.44 12.70 -0.35
C GLU A 36 -9.98 12.74 0.12
N ARG A 37 -9.73 12.44 1.39
CA ARG A 37 -8.37 12.32 1.95
C ARG A 37 -7.67 11.03 1.54
N PHE A 38 -8.40 10.03 1.03
CA PHE A 38 -7.86 8.73 0.68
C PHE A 38 -7.85 8.52 -0.84
N VAL A 39 -6.73 8.00 -1.33
CA VAL A 39 -6.60 7.52 -2.72
C VAL A 39 -7.16 6.10 -2.83
N ALA A 40 -6.85 5.27 -1.83
CA ALA A 40 -7.39 3.93 -1.67
C ALA A 40 -7.43 3.56 -0.19
N LEU A 41 -8.13 2.46 0.11
CA LEU A 41 -8.20 1.90 1.46
C LEU A 41 -8.30 0.37 1.40
N ALA A 42 -7.39 -0.30 2.09
CA ALA A 42 -7.43 -1.74 2.35
C ALA A 42 -8.09 -2.07 3.69
N SER A 43 -9.13 -2.90 3.69
CA SER A 43 -9.78 -3.40 4.90
C SER A 43 -10.50 -4.73 4.63
N ASN A 44 -10.43 -5.66 5.59
CA ASN A 44 -11.10 -6.98 5.49
C ASN A 44 -10.85 -7.71 4.16
N ASN A 45 -9.60 -7.70 3.67
CA ASN A 45 -9.19 -8.28 2.38
C ASN A 45 -9.84 -7.64 1.14
N ASN A 46 -10.44 -6.46 1.29
CA ASN A 46 -10.93 -5.66 0.19
C ASN A 46 -10.06 -4.41 0.04
N ILE A 47 -9.84 -4.01 -1.20
CA ILE A 47 -9.16 -2.77 -1.58
C ILE A 47 -10.19 -1.91 -2.31
N ASN A 48 -10.48 -0.73 -1.78
CA ASN A 48 -11.32 0.25 -2.45
C ASN A 48 -10.42 1.36 -2.98
N VAL A 49 -10.39 1.58 -4.29
CA VAL A 49 -9.65 2.67 -4.95
C VAL A 49 -10.65 3.74 -5.38
N SER A 50 -10.37 5.00 -5.06
CA SER A 50 -11.24 6.11 -5.47
C SER A 50 -11.17 6.30 -6.99
N ASP A 51 -12.32 6.42 -7.65
CA ASP A 51 -12.41 6.76 -9.07
C ASP A 51 -11.77 8.12 -9.39
N LYS A 52 -11.91 9.10 -8.49
CA LYS A 52 -11.28 10.43 -8.55
C LYS A 52 -9.76 10.33 -8.65
N SER A 53 -9.14 9.31 -8.06
CA SER A 53 -7.68 9.13 -8.08
C SER A 53 -7.12 8.63 -9.40
N ILE A 54 -7.96 7.99 -10.23
CA ILE A 54 -7.60 7.51 -11.57
C ILE A 54 -8.17 8.38 -12.68
N GLN A 55 -9.06 9.32 -12.33
CA GLN A 55 -9.66 10.25 -13.27
C GLN A 55 -8.59 11.11 -13.96
N GLY A 56 -8.64 11.15 -15.30
CA GLY A 56 -7.71 11.96 -16.11
C GLY A 56 -6.33 11.36 -16.31
N LEU A 57 -5.95 10.30 -15.59
CA LEU A 57 -4.73 9.54 -15.87
C LEU A 57 -4.91 8.66 -17.10
N THR A 58 -3.89 8.60 -17.95
CA THR A 58 -3.94 7.80 -19.19
C THR A 58 -2.65 7.01 -19.41
N GLY A 59 -2.70 6.02 -20.30
CA GLY A 59 -1.52 5.29 -20.76
C GLY A 59 -0.66 4.72 -19.62
N ASP A 60 0.63 5.03 -19.66
CA ASP A 60 1.61 4.52 -18.69
C ASP A 60 1.54 5.22 -17.34
N GLU A 61 1.06 6.48 -17.28
CA GLU A 61 0.85 7.19 -16.03
C GLU A 61 -0.25 6.51 -15.19
N LEU A 62 -1.36 6.13 -15.83
CA LEU A 62 -2.42 5.36 -15.17
C LEU A 62 -1.89 4.02 -14.66
N LYS A 63 -1.19 3.26 -15.51
CA LYS A 63 -0.64 1.95 -15.12
C LYS A 63 0.32 2.08 -13.93
N ARG A 64 1.23 3.05 -13.97
CA ARG A 64 2.26 3.25 -12.94
C ARG A 64 1.65 3.74 -11.63
N SER A 65 0.73 4.70 -11.69
CA SER A 65 0.02 5.21 -10.51
C SER A 65 -0.83 4.12 -9.85
N PHE A 66 -1.68 3.45 -10.64
CA PHE A 66 -2.57 2.40 -10.15
C PHE A 66 -1.79 1.21 -9.57
N ASN A 67 -0.71 0.77 -10.25
CA ASN A 67 0.11 -0.32 -9.71
C ASN A 67 0.83 0.09 -8.41
N GLY A 68 1.27 1.34 -8.29
CA GLY A 68 1.86 1.84 -7.05
C GLY A 68 0.88 1.77 -5.87
N VAL A 69 -0.34 2.26 -6.07
CA VAL A 69 -1.43 2.16 -5.09
C VAL A 69 -1.74 0.68 -4.80
N LEU A 70 -1.83 -0.17 -5.82
CA LEU A 70 -2.12 -1.57 -5.63
C LEU A 70 -1.05 -2.28 -4.77
N TYR A 71 0.24 -2.01 -5.00
CA TYR A 71 1.32 -2.61 -4.20
C TYR A 71 1.31 -2.10 -2.75
N HIS A 72 0.97 -0.83 -2.55
CA HIS A 72 0.75 -0.25 -1.21
C HIS A 72 -0.38 -0.97 -0.48
N GLU A 73 -1.58 -1.00 -1.05
CA GLU A 73 -2.77 -1.59 -0.42
C GLU A 73 -2.65 -3.11 -0.23
N MET A 74 -2.03 -3.82 -1.18
CA MET A 74 -1.72 -5.24 -1.03
C MET A 74 -0.76 -5.50 0.14
N THR A 75 0.12 -4.54 0.47
CA THR A 75 0.99 -4.65 1.64
C THR A 75 0.18 -4.62 2.92
N HIS A 76 -0.82 -3.73 3.04
CA HIS A 76 -1.74 -3.74 4.19
C HIS A 76 -2.49 -5.06 4.35
N ILE A 77 -2.85 -5.72 3.25
CA ILE A 77 -3.47 -7.05 3.30
C ILE A 77 -2.49 -8.09 3.87
N TRP A 78 -1.25 -8.14 3.39
CA TRP A 78 -0.31 -9.21 3.74
C TRP A 78 0.48 -8.97 5.02
N GLN A 79 0.70 -7.71 5.41
CA GLN A 79 1.41 -7.38 6.63
C GLN A 79 0.57 -7.68 7.89
N TRP A 80 1.28 -7.85 9.00
CA TRP A 80 0.66 -7.95 10.31
C TRP A 80 0.39 -6.56 10.87
N ASN A 81 -0.84 -6.32 11.36
CA ASN A 81 -1.30 -5.02 11.82
C ASN A 81 -1.21 -4.85 13.35
N GLY A 82 -0.23 -5.49 13.99
CA GLY A 82 -0.01 -5.37 15.43
C GLY A 82 -1.22 -5.75 16.30
N ASN A 83 -1.96 -6.79 15.92
CA ASN A 83 -3.19 -7.24 16.61
C ASN A 83 -4.29 -6.16 16.69
N GLY A 84 -4.43 -5.34 15.64
CA GLY A 84 -5.47 -4.31 15.54
C GLY A 84 -5.17 -3.02 16.30
N GLN A 85 -3.95 -2.86 16.83
CA GLN A 85 -3.52 -1.64 17.54
C GLN A 85 -3.15 -0.46 16.62
N ILE A 86 -3.44 -0.59 15.32
CA ILE A 86 -3.25 0.46 14.28
C ILE A 86 -3.96 1.79 14.55
N GLY A 87 -4.88 1.84 15.51
CA GLY A 87 -5.46 3.12 16.00
C GLY A 87 -4.46 3.97 16.80
N ASP A 88 -3.32 3.40 17.22
CA ASP A 88 -2.16 4.16 17.67
C ASP A 88 -1.47 4.77 16.44
N GLY A 89 -1.45 6.10 16.37
CA GLY A 89 -0.88 6.84 15.23
C GLY A 89 0.56 6.45 14.89
N HIS A 90 1.33 5.98 15.87
CA HIS A 90 2.69 5.48 15.65
C HIS A 90 2.72 4.14 14.91
N LEU A 91 1.82 3.20 15.27
CA LEU A 91 1.70 1.91 14.59
C LEU A 91 1.04 2.05 13.22
N GLY A 92 0.06 2.93 13.10
CA GLY A 92 -0.52 3.31 11.81
C GLY A 92 0.57 3.83 10.86
N GLY A 93 1.34 4.82 11.31
CA GLY A 93 2.46 5.37 10.56
C GLY A 93 3.53 4.35 10.14
N LEU A 94 3.86 3.41 11.03
CA LEU A 94 4.75 2.29 10.69
C LEU A 94 4.19 1.42 9.56
N THR A 95 2.91 1.04 9.65
CA THR A 95 2.27 0.18 8.65
C THR A 95 2.13 0.85 7.29
N GLU A 96 1.88 2.16 7.25
CA GLU A 96 1.91 2.96 6.02
C GLU A 96 3.33 3.06 5.46
N GLY A 97 4.34 3.31 6.32
CA GLY A 97 5.73 3.36 5.89
C GLY A 97 6.25 2.05 5.30
N ILE A 98 5.82 0.90 5.84
CA ILE A 98 6.12 -0.41 5.25
C ILE A 98 5.45 -0.55 3.87
N ALA A 99 4.21 -0.11 3.72
CA ALA A 99 3.49 -0.16 2.45
C ALA A 99 4.14 0.74 1.37
N ASP A 100 4.54 1.96 1.74
CA ASP A 100 5.33 2.83 0.87
C ASP A 100 6.67 2.18 0.50
N PHE A 101 7.30 1.43 1.42
CA PHE A 101 8.58 0.78 1.17
C PHE A 101 8.45 -0.31 0.13
N VAL A 102 7.38 -1.11 0.19
CA VAL A 102 7.08 -2.08 -0.86
C VAL A 102 6.90 -1.37 -2.20
N ARG A 103 6.11 -0.29 -2.24
CA ARG A 103 5.89 0.50 -3.46
C ARG A 103 7.19 1.05 -4.04
N LEU A 104 8.09 1.57 -3.20
CA LEU A 104 9.43 2.03 -3.57
C LEU A 104 10.28 0.88 -4.15
N LYS A 105 10.33 -0.26 -3.45
CA LYS A 105 11.10 -1.44 -3.88
C LYS A 105 10.58 -2.04 -5.20
N ALA A 106 9.30 -1.84 -5.50
CA ALA A 106 8.66 -2.27 -6.75
C ALA A 106 8.77 -1.25 -7.90
N ASP A 107 9.54 -0.17 -7.72
CA ASP A 107 9.78 0.89 -8.72
C ASP A 107 8.55 1.72 -9.12
N TYR A 108 7.53 1.76 -8.25
CA TYR A 108 6.30 2.55 -8.45
C TYR A 108 6.31 3.90 -7.71
N VAL A 109 7.47 4.55 -7.69
CA VAL A 109 7.69 5.86 -7.03
C VAL A 109 6.93 6.98 -7.78
N PRO A 110 5.89 7.61 -7.20
CA PRO A 110 5.21 8.74 -7.83
C PRO A 110 6.15 9.94 -8.03
N GLY A 111 5.88 10.74 -9.07
CA GLY A 111 6.64 11.97 -9.31
C GLY A 111 6.44 12.96 -8.16
N GLY A 112 7.54 13.50 -7.63
CA GLY A 112 7.50 14.45 -6.50
C GLY A 112 7.47 13.81 -5.11
N TRP A 113 7.72 12.49 -5.00
CA TRP A 113 7.90 11.87 -3.69
C TRP A 113 9.11 12.48 -2.95
N PRO A 114 8.99 12.78 -1.65
CA PRO A 114 10.10 13.32 -0.86
C PRO A 114 11.30 12.38 -0.84
N ARG A 115 12.50 12.94 -0.71
CA ARG A 115 13.74 12.17 -0.73
C ARG A 115 13.96 11.53 0.63
N PRO A 116 14.77 10.45 0.66
CA PRO A 116 15.50 10.01 1.86
C PRO A 116 16.14 11.22 2.60
N GLY A 117 15.51 11.66 3.67
CA GLY A 117 15.91 12.59 4.71
C GLY A 117 14.83 13.63 5.01
N ASP A 118 13.73 13.67 4.24
CA ASP A 118 12.88 14.86 4.12
C ASP A 118 11.76 14.97 5.17
N GLY A 119 11.75 14.17 6.23
CA GLY A 119 10.75 14.38 7.29
C GLY A 119 11.19 14.12 8.71
N GLU A 120 10.22 14.29 9.60
CA GLU A 120 10.49 14.73 10.97
C GLU A 120 10.40 13.58 11.97
N HIS A 121 9.58 12.57 11.66
CA HIS A 121 9.40 11.40 12.51
C HIS A 121 9.47 10.09 11.70
N TRP A 122 9.99 9.04 12.37
CA TRP A 122 10.11 7.72 11.78
C TRP A 122 8.76 7.08 11.38
N TYR A 123 7.64 7.58 11.94
CA TYR A 123 6.28 7.11 11.67
C TYR A 123 5.54 7.98 10.64
N ASP A 124 6.20 8.91 9.95
CA ASP A 124 5.58 9.73 8.90
C ASP A 124 5.47 9.00 7.54
N GLY A 125 5.79 7.70 7.50
CA GLY A 125 5.92 6.91 6.27
C GLY A 125 7.18 7.27 5.47
N LEU A 126 7.41 6.62 4.32
CA LEU A 126 8.56 6.94 3.47
C LEU A 126 8.42 8.28 2.75
N SER A 127 7.25 8.90 2.80
CA SER A 127 7.05 10.27 2.36
C SER A 127 7.88 11.30 3.18
N ARG A 128 8.67 10.88 4.19
CA ARG A 128 9.30 11.74 5.19
C ARG A 128 10.49 11.12 5.96
N ILE A 129 11.20 10.12 5.42
CA ILE A 129 12.50 9.65 5.97
C ILE A 129 13.58 9.92 4.98
#